data_AF-A0A4S8I7B0-F1
#
_entry.id   AF-A0A4S8I7B0-F1
#
_cell.length_a   1.000
_cell.length_b   1.000
_cell.length_c   1.000
_cell.angle_alpha   90.00
_cell.angle_beta   90.00
_cell.angle_gamma   90.00
#
_symmetry.space_group_name_H-M   'P 1'
#
loop_
_entity.id
_entity.type
_entity.pdbx_description
1 polymer ?
#
loop_
_entity_poly.entity_id
_entity_poly.type
_entity_poly.pdbx_seq_one_letter_code
_entity_poly.pdbx_strand_id
1 'polypeptide(L)'
;MDLDRTLARRFFRKESDEWSGDDAGSDMTASTGVGAINPRALVCSFAFHPCGYSMNSLDRDRYSTIHVTPEDGHSYASFECVGRSDETIKWLRRAVDVFRPGAVSVSLCMAGGGDDCQAWSAVADVLQLLGFVCRSKAAEEFPGTGTVTYQTFVARGK
;
A
#
# COMPACT_ATOMS: atom_id res chain seq x y z
N MET A 1 16.96 2.60 1.43
CA MET A 1 15.68 3.33 1.32
C MET A 1 14.64 2.32 1.72
N ASP A 2 14.05 2.52 2.87
CA ASP A 2 13.43 1.43 3.63
C ASP A 2 12.10 1.88 4.21
N LEU A 3 11.26 0.90 4.54
CA LEU A 3 10.09 1.10 5.40
C LEU A 3 10.53 1.70 6.74
N ASP A 4 9.61 2.32 7.48
CA ASP A 4 9.94 2.73 8.85
C ASP A 4 10.29 1.49 9.70
N ARG A 5 11.48 1.49 10.30
CA ARG A 5 12.01 0.33 11.03
C ARG A 5 11.12 -0.09 12.20
N THR A 6 10.47 0.86 12.86
CA THR A 6 9.60 0.61 14.01
C THR A 6 8.27 -0.01 13.55
N LEU A 7 7.75 0.44 12.40
CA LEU A 7 6.53 -0.09 11.82
C LEU A 7 6.76 -1.46 11.15
N ALA A 8 7.86 -1.64 10.41
CA ALA A 8 8.24 -2.89 9.78
C ALA A 8 8.39 -4.03 10.80
N ARG A 9 8.94 -3.74 11.99
CA ARG A 9 9.06 -4.71 13.10
C ARG A 9 7.75 -5.31 13.56
N ARG A 10 6.61 -4.66 13.30
CA ARG A 10 5.28 -5.22 13.64
C ARG A 10 4.87 -6.40 12.75
N PHE A 11 5.61 -6.65 11.67
CA PHE A 11 5.41 -7.79 10.77
C PHE A 11 6.41 -8.94 11.04
N PHE A 12 7.06 -8.94 12.20
CA PHE A 12 7.82 -10.08 12.71
C PHE A 12 6.98 -10.88 13.69
N ARG A 13 7.05 -12.20 13.61
CA ARG A 13 6.48 -13.08 14.62
C ARG A 13 7.34 -13.05 15.88
N LYS A 14 6.71 -13.23 17.03
CA LYS A 14 7.45 -13.43 18.28
C LYS A 14 7.96 -14.87 18.29
N GLU A 15 9.17 -15.11 18.80
CA GLU A 15 9.75 -16.47 18.86
C GLU A 15 8.91 -17.44 19.70
N SER A 16 8.20 -16.92 20.70
CA SER A 16 7.31 -17.69 21.59
C SER A 16 5.86 -17.79 21.07
N ASP A 17 5.61 -17.36 19.84
CA ASP A 17 4.25 -17.31 19.29
C ASP A 17 3.82 -18.70 18.80
N GLU A 18 2.92 -19.34 19.54
CA GLU A 18 2.30 -20.62 19.15
C GLU A 18 1.11 -20.45 18.19
N TRP A 19 0.79 -19.21 17.79
CA TRP A 19 -0.35 -18.96 16.92
C TRP A 19 -0.20 -19.59 15.52
N SER A 20 -1.33 -19.89 14.89
CA SER A 20 -1.35 -20.19 13.47
C SER A 20 -0.92 -18.96 12.66
N GLY A 21 -0.52 -19.16 11.40
CA GLY A 21 -0.22 -18.04 10.50
C GLY A 21 -1.44 -17.14 10.30
N ASP A 22 -2.64 -17.70 10.31
CA ASP A 22 -3.91 -16.96 10.19
C ASP A 22 -4.20 -16.10 11.43
N ASP A 23 -4.06 -16.65 12.64
CA ASP A 23 -4.29 -15.92 13.89
C ASP A 23 -3.28 -14.77 14.05
N ALA A 24 -1.99 -15.06 13.78
CA ALA A 24 -0.94 -14.04 13.78
C ALA A 24 -1.16 -13.00 12.68
N GLY A 25 -1.63 -13.41 11.50
CA GLY A 25 -2.02 -12.49 10.42
C GLY A 25 -3.16 -11.56 10.84
N SER A 26 -4.17 -12.10 11.54
CA SER A 26 -5.30 -11.33 12.05
C SER A 26 -4.83 -10.28 13.08
N ASP A 27 -3.96 -10.65 14.00
CA ASP A 27 -3.35 -9.71 14.96
C ASP A 27 -2.49 -8.64 14.29
N MET A 28 -1.64 -9.02 13.32
CA MET A 28 -0.87 -8.07 12.52
C MET A 28 -1.80 -7.09 11.78
N THR A 29 -2.90 -7.58 11.21
CA THR A 29 -3.90 -6.73 10.52
C THR A 29 -4.49 -5.68 11.44
N ALA A 30 -4.83 -6.07 12.68
CA ALA A 30 -5.42 -5.18 13.67
C ALA A 30 -4.42 -4.18 14.26
N SER A 31 -3.22 -4.64 14.61
CA SER A 31 -2.21 -3.85 15.35
C SER A 31 -1.39 -2.89 14.47
N THR A 32 -1.33 -3.13 13.16
CA THR A 32 -0.57 -2.29 12.19
C THR A 32 -1.41 -1.21 11.54
N GLY A 33 -2.74 -1.29 11.65
CA GLY A 33 -3.66 -0.38 10.97
C GLY A 33 -4.02 -0.80 9.54
N VAL A 34 -3.56 -1.97 9.06
CA VAL A 34 -3.97 -2.52 7.76
C VAL A 34 -5.49 -2.67 7.66
N GLY A 35 -6.15 -3.15 8.72
CA GLY A 35 -7.62 -3.25 8.76
C GLY A 35 -8.35 -1.91 8.62
N ALA A 36 -7.67 -0.78 8.91
CA ALA A 36 -8.25 0.54 8.77
C ALA A 36 -8.17 1.11 7.35
N ILE A 37 -7.42 0.48 6.43
CA ILE A 37 -7.33 0.89 5.02
C ILE A 37 -8.72 0.87 4.39
N ASN A 38 -9.39 -0.28 4.42
CA ASN A 38 -10.83 -0.40 4.15
C ASN A 38 -11.56 -1.10 5.31
N PRO A 39 -12.18 -0.35 6.26
CA PRO A 39 -12.86 -0.93 7.41
C PRO A 39 -14.10 -1.77 7.08
N ARG A 40 -14.60 -1.71 5.84
CA ARG A 40 -15.76 -2.49 5.37
C ARG A 40 -15.34 -3.84 4.77
N ALA A 41 -14.05 -4.04 4.51
CA ALA A 41 -13.58 -5.21 3.78
C ALA A 41 -13.50 -6.44 4.68
N LEU A 42 -13.85 -7.59 4.11
CA LEU A 42 -13.49 -8.89 4.64
C LEU A 42 -12.01 -9.11 4.35
N VAL A 43 -11.20 -9.33 5.39
CA VAL A 43 -9.75 -9.53 5.28
C VAL A 43 -9.41 -11.00 5.49
N CYS A 44 -8.65 -11.57 4.56
CA CYS A 44 -7.98 -12.86 4.69
C CYS A 44 -6.47 -12.57 4.76
N SER A 45 -5.89 -12.74 5.95
CA SER A 45 -4.50 -12.37 6.23
C SER A 45 -3.69 -13.56 6.73
N PHE A 46 -2.40 -13.57 6.44
CA PHE A 46 -1.47 -14.60 6.87
C PHE A 46 -0.12 -14.00 7.27
N ALA A 47 0.40 -14.43 8.42
CA ALA A 47 1.73 -14.07 8.90
C ALA A 47 2.72 -15.24 8.69
N PHE A 48 3.85 -14.93 8.07
CA PHE A 48 4.93 -15.90 7.81
C PHE A 48 5.92 -15.95 8.98
N HIS A 49 6.67 -17.05 9.08
CA HIS A 49 7.69 -17.24 10.10
C HIS A 49 9.10 -17.24 9.49
N PRO A 50 10.08 -16.52 10.06
CA PRO A 50 9.99 -15.72 11.29
C PRO A 50 9.32 -14.35 11.11
N CYS A 51 9.15 -13.88 9.87
CA CYS A 51 8.53 -12.61 9.56
C CYS A 51 7.89 -12.63 8.17
N GLY A 52 7.14 -11.56 7.88
CA GLY A 52 6.44 -11.37 6.62
C GLY A 52 4.93 -11.44 6.81
N TYR A 53 4.21 -10.74 5.94
CA TYR A 53 2.76 -10.65 6.01
C TYR A 53 2.17 -10.56 4.61
N SER A 54 1.05 -11.25 4.40
CA SER A 54 0.24 -11.12 3.20
C SER A 54 -1.22 -11.00 3.58
N MET A 55 -1.99 -10.23 2.83
CA MET A 55 -3.44 -10.24 2.94
C MET A 55 -4.10 -9.97 1.62
N ASN A 56 -5.30 -10.52 1.47
CA ASN A 56 -6.27 -10.13 0.46
C ASN A 56 -7.50 -9.62 1.18
N SER A 57 -8.19 -8.64 0.58
CA SER A 57 -9.45 -8.16 1.12
C SER A 57 -10.48 -7.87 0.05
N LEU A 58 -11.74 -8.12 0.38
CA LEU A 58 -12.89 -7.95 -0.50
C LEU A 58 -13.96 -7.07 0.16
N ASP A 59 -14.48 -6.10 -0.59
CA ASP A 59 -15.65 -5.30 -0.23
C ASP A 59 -16.52 -5.12 -1.47
N ARG A 60 -17.46 -6.04 -1.68
CA ARG A 60 -18.29 -6.12 -2.89
C ARG A 60 -17.44 -6.24 -4.16
N ASP A 61 -17.47 -5.22 -5.01
CA ASP A 61 -16.71 -5.09 -6.26
C ASP A 61 -15.34 -4.40 -6.06
N ARG A 62 -14.90 -4.25 -4.80
CA ARG A 62 -13.58 -3.74 -4.43
C ARG A 62 -12.68 -4.87 -3.98
N TYR A 63 -11.41 -4.76 -4.34
CA TYR A 63 -10.36 -5.69 -3.94
C TYR A 63 -9.12 -4.92 -3.51
N SER A 64 -8.38 -5.46 -2.55
CA SER A 64 -6.99 -5.06 -2.34
C SER A 64 -6.13 -6.20 -1.80
N THR A 65 -4.83 -6.11 -2.05
CA THR A 65 -3.83 -7.03 -1.52
C THR A 65 -2.60 -6.28 -1.04
N ILE A 66 -1.96 -6.83 0.00
CA ILE A 66 -0.72 -6.31 0.57
C ILE A 66 0.24 -7.47 0.76
N HIS A 67 1.50 -7.26 0.38
CA HIS A 67 2.61 -8.15 0.70
C HIS A 67 3.73 -7.36 1.37
N VAL A 68 4.27 -7.88 2.47
CA VAL A 68 5.30 -7.21 3.29
C VAL A 68 6.49 -8.13 3.52
N THR A 69 7.67 -7.59 3.22
CA THR A 69 9.00 -8.14 3.50
C THR A 69 9.69 -7.16 4.46
N PRO A 70 9.61 -7.37 5.79
CA PRO A 70 9.98 -6.35 6.78
C PRO A 70 11.48 -6.31 7.13
N GLU A 71 12.32 -7.12 6.49
CA GLU A 71 13.74 -7.29 6.81
C GLU A 71 14.54 -5.98 6.70
N ASP A 72 15.34 -5.68 7.73
CA ASP A 72 16.16 -4.47 7.78
C ASP A 72 17.17 -4.42 6.62
N GLY A 73 17.23 -3.29 5.91
CA GLY A 73 18.14 -3.05 4.79
C GLY A 73 17.64 -3.57 3.44
N HIS A 74 16.58 -4.39 3.43
CA HIS A 74 15.93 -4.92 2.24
C HIS A 74 14.39 -4.84 2.35
N SER A 75 13.89 -3.91 3.16
CA SER A 75 12.48 -3.85 3.50
C SER A 75 11.62 -3.39 2.33
N TYR A 76 10.50 -4.05 2.11
CA TYR A 76 9.58 -3.79 1.00
C TYR A 76 8.14 -4.06 1.40
N ALA A 77 7.22 -3.25 0.88
CA ALA A 77 5.80 -3.51 0.95
C ALA A 77 5.12 -3.10 -0.36
N SER A 78 4.20 -3.92 -0.84
CA SER A 78 3.29 -3.57 -1.94
C SER A 78 1.87 -3.40 -1.43
N PHE A 79 1.14 -2.50 -2.08
CA PHE A 79 -0.31 -2.34 -1.91
C PHE A 79 -0.92 -2.21 -3.31
N GLU A 80 -1.85 -3.09 -3.63
CA GLU A 80 -2.63 -3.05 -4.85
C GLU A 80 -4.11 -2.98 -4.48
N CYS A 81 -4.88 -2.17 -5.21
CA CYS A 81 -6.33 -2.11 -5.02
C CYS A 81 -7.09 -1.81 -6.31
N VAL A 82 -8.33 -2.32 -6.35
CA VAL A 82 -9.31 -2.04 -7.40
C VAL A 82 -10.50 -1.33 -6.75
N GLY A 83 -10.82 -0.14 -7.24
CA GLY A 83 -11.92 0.65 -6.72
C GLY A 83 -12.15 1.95 -7.48
N ARG A 84 -13.01 2.80 -6.92
CA ARG A 84 -13.29 4.14 -7.47
C ARG A 84 -12.14 5.09 -7.14
N SER A 85 -11.91 6.08 -7.98
CA SER A 85 -10.77 6.99 -7.86
C SER A 85 -10.68 7.66 -6.48
N ASP A 86 -11.78 8.14 -5.91
CA ASP A 86 -11.82 8.77 -4.59
C ASP A 86 -11.50 7.80 -3.45
N GLU A 87 -12.01 6.57 -3.52
CA GLU A 87 -11.72 5.52 -2.55
C GLU A 87 -10.25 5.07 -2.63
N THR A 88 -9.75 4.83 -3.83
CA THR A 88 -8.37 4.40 -4.09
C THR A 88 -7.36 5.42 -3.57
N ILE A 89 -7.58 6.71 -3.78
CA ILE A 89 -6.68 7.77 -3.28
C ILE A 89 -6.70 7.83 -1.74
N LYS A 90 -7.87 7.64 -1.12
CA LYS A 90 -7.99 7.55 0.34
C LYS A 90 -7.28 6.32 0.90
N TRP A 91 -7.38 5.18 0.24
CA TRP A 91 -6.71 3.94 0.63
C TRP A 91 -5.21 4.02 0.44
N LEU A 92 -4.73 4.61 -0.66
CA LEU A 92 -3.31 4.90 -0.89
C LEU A 92 -2.73 5.68 0.29
N ARG A 93 -3.39 6.77 0.72
CA ARG A 93 -2.95 7.56 1.88
C ARG A 93 -2.77 6.68 3.13
N ARG A 94 -3.74 5.83 3.41
CA ARG A 94 -3.73 4.94 4.59
C ARG A 94 -2.64 3.88 4.48
N ALA A 95 -2.49 3.26 3.31
CA ALA A 95 -1.43 2.28 3.06
C ALA A 95 -0.03 2.90 3.25
N VAL A 96 0.20 4.11 2.74
CA VAL A 96 1.47 4.81 2.96
C VAL A 96 1.72 5.12 4.44
N ASP A 97 0.68 5.48 5.21
CA ASP A 97 0.82 5.74 6.65
C ASP A 97 1.08 4.47 7.49
N VAL A 98 0.63 3.29 7.03
CA VAL A 98 0.95 1.99 7.67
C VAL A 98 2.45 1.70 7.63
N PHE A 99 3.14 2.04 6.53
CA PHE A 99 4.54 1.65 6.32
C PHE A 99 5.55 2.79 6.43
N ARG A 100 5.11 4.05 6.24
CA ARG A 100 5.93 5.28 6.21
C ARG A 100 7.26 5.11 5.50
N PRO A 101 7.25 4.70 4.22
CA PRO A 101 8.46 4.35 3.50
C PRO A 101 9.32 5.58 3.21
N GLY A 102 10.64 5.39 3.04
CA GLY A 102 11.53 6.46 2.58
C GLY A 102 11.32 6.85 1.11
N ALA A 103 10.81 5.93 0.30
CA ALA A 103 10.43 6.15 -1.09
C ALA A 103 9.17 5.34 -1.43
N VAL A 104 8.35 5.84 -2.35
CA VAL A 104 7.19 5.12 -2.85
C VAL A 104 7.06 5.35 -4.35
N SER A 105 6.72 4.29 -5.08
CA SER A 105 6.29 4.37 -6.46
C SER A 105 4.81 4.03 -6.54
N VAL A 106 4.06 4.79 -7.33
CA VAL A 106 2.62 4.58 -7.51
C VAL A 106 2.34 4.42 -9.00
N SER A 107 1.71 3.30 -9.34
CA SER A 107 1.09 3.08 -10.64
C SER A 107 -0.42 3.19 -10.52
N LEU A 108 -1.07 3.89 -11.43
CA LEU A 108 -2.53 3.98 -11.50
C LEU A 108 -3.00 3.76 -12.93
N CYS A 109 -3.87 2.77 -13.10
CA CYS A 109 -4.51 2.43 -14.36
C CYS A 109 -5.94 2.99 -14.38
N MET A 110 -6.27 3.76 -15.41
CA MET A 110 -7.60 4.32 -15.61
C MET A 110 -8.18 3.80 -16.91
N ALA A 111 -9.42 3.33 -16.87
CA ALA A 111 -10.15 2.96 -18.09
C ALA A 111 -10.37 4.22 -18.96
N GLY A 112 -10.43 4.03 -20.28
CA GLY A 112 -10.58 5.11 -21.25
C GLY A 112 -11.74 6.07 -20.93
N GLY A 113 -11.51 7.37 -21.10
CA GLY A 113 -12.47 8.44 -20.81
C GLY A 113 -12.31 9.13 -19.44
N GLY A 114 -11.27 8.78 -18.67
CA GLY A 114 -10.87 9.50 -17.45
C GLY A 114 -10.02 10.74 -17.73
N ASP A 115 -10.02 11.71 -16.80
CA ASP A 115 -9.11 12.86 -16.83
C ASP A 115 -7.77 12.50 -16.18
N ASP A 116 -6.78 12.20 -17.02
CA ASP A 116 -5.42 11.82 -16.59
C ASP A 116 -4.78 12.87 -15.67
N CYS A 117 -5.06 14.16 -15.92
CA CYS A 117 -4.46 15.25 -15.16
C CYS A 117 -4.97 15.28 -13.72
N GLN A 118 -6.24 14.93 -13.51
CA GLN A 118 -6.87 14.92 -12.18
C GLN A 118 -6.34 13.77 -11.31
N ALA A 119 -6.04 12.62 -11.91
CA ALA A 119 -5.55 11.47 -11.16
C ALA A 119 -4.09 11.64 -10.73
N TRP A 120 -3.26 12.22 -11.60
CA TRP A 120 -1.89 12.61 -11.27
C TRP A 120 -1.84 13.59 -10.10
N SER A 121 -2.61 14.67 -10.18
CA SER A 121 -2.65 15.67 -9.11
C SER A 121 -3.14 15.06 -7.81
N ALA A 122 -4.18 14.22 -7.84
CA ALA A 122 -4.67 13.58 -6.62
C ALA A 122 -3.63 12.71 -5.90
N VAL A 123 -2.86 11.88 -6.62
CA VAL A 123 -1.78 11.07 -6.03
C VAL A 123 -0.68 11.97 -5.49
N ALA A 124 -0.24 12.95 -6.28
CA ALA A 124 0.83 13.87 -5.88
C ALA A 124 0.44 14.70 -4.65
N ASP A 125 -0.77 15.23 -4.61
CA ASP A 125 -1.30 16.03 -3.50
C ASP A 125 -1.35 15.20 -2.21
N VAL A 126 -1.87 13.97 -2.28
CA VAL A 126 -1.93 13.08 -1.11
C VAL A 126 -0.54 12.76 -0.57
N LEU A 127 0.41 12.42 -1.44
CA LEU A 127 1.76 12.09 -1.01
C LEU A 127 2.54 13.33 -0.54
N GLN A 128 2.29 14.49 -1.13
CA GLN A 128 2.87 15.76 -0.65
C GLN A 128 2.37 16.11 0.75
N LEU A 129 1.08 15.88 1.06
CA LEU A 129 0.53 16.03 2.41
C LEU A 129 1.16 15.07 3.42
N LEU A 130 1.62 13.90 2.96
CA LEU A 130 2.38 12.94 3.77
C LEU A 130 3.89 13.27 3.83
N GLY A 131 4.32 14.41 3.29
CA GLY A 131 5.70 14.86 3.36
C GLY A 131 6.61 14.28 2.28
N PHE A 132 6.05 13.76 1.18
CA PHE A 132 6.84 13.28 0.04
C PHE A 132 7.06 14.38 -1.01
N VAL A 133 8.09 14.19 -1.84
CA VAL A 133 8.38 15.00 -3.03
C VAL A 133 8.41 14.09 -4.24
N CYS A 134 7.62 14.46 -5.26
CA CYS A 134 7.64 13.78 -6.56
C CYS A 134 9.02 13.94 -7.22
N ARG A 135 9.58 12.83 -7.72
CA ARG A 135 10.88 12.78 -8.41
C ARG A 135 10.74 12.55 -9.90
N SER A 136 9.83 11.67 -10.30
CA SER A 136 9.53 11.43 -11.71
C SER A 136 8.05 11.13 -11.89
N LYS A 137 7.58 11.40 -13.10
CA LYS A 137 6.23 11.07 -13.57
C LYS A 137 6.32 10.60 -15.03
N ALA A 138 5.55 9.58 -15.36
CA ALA A 138 5.36 9.07 -16.70
C ALA A 138 3.88 8.69 -16.88
N ALA A 139 3.36 8.81 -18.10
CA ALA A 139 2.07 8.29 -18.50
C ALA A 139 2.21 7.65 -19.87
N GLU A 140 1.47 6.57 -20.07
CA GLU A 140 1.39 5.87 -21.32
C GLU A 140 -0.07 5.52 -21.60
N GLU A 141 -0.56 5.92 -22.76
CA GLU A 141 -1.89 5.58 -23.24
C GLU A 141 -1.83 4.25 -23.98
N PHE A 142 -2.71 3.32 -23.62
CA PHE A 142 -2.90 2.04 -24.26
C PHE A 142 -4.21 2.07 -25.05
N PRO A 143 -4.17 2.19 -26.39
CA PRO A 143 -5.37 2.32 -27.22
C PRO A 143 -6.40 1.24 -26.93
N GLY A 144 -7.66 1.65 -26.70
CA GLY A 144 -8.78 0.75 -26.41
C GLY A 144 -8.80 0.17 -24.99
N THR A 145 -7.80 0.46 -24.15
CA THR A 145 -7.72 -0.02 -22.76
C THR A 145 -7.82 1.13 -21.77
N GLY A 146 -6.98 2.17 -21.94
CA GLY A 146 -6.93 3.32 -21.05
C GLY A 146 -5.50 3.82 -20.81
N THR A 147 -5.31 4.66 -19.79
CA THR A 147 -4.01 5.27 -19.46
C THR A 147 -3.41 4.61 -18.23
N VAL A 148 -2.11 4.30 -18.29
CA VAL A 148 -1.31 3.93 -17.12
C VAL A 148 -0.41 5.08 -16.75
N THR A 149 -0.47 5.47 -15.49
CA THR A 149 0.40 6.51 -14.93
C THR A 149 1.39 5.89 -13.95
N TYR A 150 2.60 6.42 -13.92
CA TYR A 150 3.64 5.99 -12.99
C TYR A 150 4.34 7.21 -12.38
N GLN A 151 4.40 7.27 -11.05
CA GLN A 151 5.00 8.38 -10.31
C GLN A 151 5.92 7.85 -9.21
N THR A 152 7.06 8.48 -9.02
CA THR A 152 8.01 8.15 -7.95
C THR A 152 8.13 9.30 -6.96
N PHE A 153 8.26 8.96 -5.68
CA PHE A 153 8.28 9.91 -4.59
C PHE A 153 9.32 9.52 -3.54
N VAL A 154 9.91 10.52 -2.89
CA VAL A 154 10.79 10.33 -1.72
C VAL A 154 10.35 11.20 -0.56
N ALA A 155 10.47 10.70 0.66
CA ALA A 155 10.15 11.45 1.87
C ALA A 155 11.09 12.65 2.05
N ARG A 156 10.58 13.79 2.54
CA ARG A 156 11.41 14.95 2.92
C ARG A 156 12.15 14.62 4.21
N GLY A 157 13.48 14.75 4.21
CA GLY A 157 14.29 14.68 5.43
C GLY A 157 14.74 13.29 5.87
N LYS A 158 14.96 12.37 4.93
CA LYS A 158 15.86 11.22 5.13
C LYS A 158 17.18 11.46 4.40
#